data_AF-A0A537VY26-F1
#
_entry.id   AF-A0A537VY26-F1
#
_cell.length_a   1.000
_cell.length_b   1.000
_cell.length_c   1.000
_cell.angle_alpha   90.00
_cell.angle_beta   90.00
_cell.angle_gamma   90.00
#
_symmetry.space_group_name_H-M   'P 1'
#
loop_
_entity.id
_entity.type
_entity.pdbx_description
1 polymer ?
#
loop_
_entity_poly.entity_id
_entity_poly.type
_entity_poly.pdbx_seq_one_letter_code
_entity_poly.pdbx_strand_id
1 'polypeptide(L)'
;MERADRSGSPTEADAPAGERYLLLADISGYTGFMAGVEVAHGVDFSGGIPAAYSVLGALLDAVIDGVEPDFAVVKLEGDAVFAAAPASRLDSRGVLVLEKLRSMYRAFIDGRTRAIPASDHMCTACPAVAYLDL
;
A
#
# COMPACT_ATOMS: atom_id res chain seq x y z
N MET A 1 -26.14 39.21 -27.93
CA MET A 1 -24.76 39.19 -27.38
C MET A 1 -24.84 38.42 -26.08
N GLU A 2 -24.65 37.12 -26.19
CA GLU A 2 -24.95 36.10 -25.18
C GLU A 2 -23.90 36.14 -24.08
N ARG A 3 -24.34 36.21 -22.83
CA ARG A 3 -23.47 36.19 -21.65
C ARG A 3 -23.25 34.72 -21.31
N ALA A 4 -22.06 34.21 -21.62
CA ALA A 4 -21.68 32.86 -21.27
C ALA A 4 -21.54 32.73 -19.74
N ASP A 5 -22.49 32.04 -19.12
CA ASP A 5 -22.35 31.51 -17.76
C ASP A 5 -21.27 30.42 -17.80
N ARG A 6 -20.12 30.70 -17.17
CA ARG A 6 -19.11 29.69 -16.90
C ARG A 6 -19.58 28.86 -15.71
N SER A 7 -20.14 27.69 -15.99
CA SER A 7 -20.40 26.64 -15.03
C SER A 7 -19.07 26.21 -14.37
N GLY A 8 -18.75 26.79 -13.23
CA GLY A 8 -17.69 26.27 -12.36
C GLY A 8 -18.15 24.94 -11.79
N SER A 9 -17.45 23.86 -12.12
CA SER A 9 -17.51 22.60 -11.39
C SER A 9 -17.32 22.89 -9.90
N PRO A 10 -18.06 22.25 -8.98
CA PRO A 10 -17.81 22.42 -7.56
C PRO A 10 -16.38 21.94 -7.30
N THR A 11 -15.51 22.90 -7.02
CA THR A 11 -14.24 22.67 -6.31
C THR A 11 -14.56 21.70 -5.18
N GLU A 12 -13.80 20.61 -5.14
CA GLU A 12 -13.68 19.68 -4.02
C GLU A 12 -13.74 20.51 -2.74
N ALA A 13 -14.93 20.61 -2.15
CA ALA A 13 -15.17 21.51 -1.05
C ALA A 13 -14.25 21.05 0.06
N ASP A 14 -13.42 21.96 0.58
CA ASP A 14 -12.53 21.72 1.72
C ASP A 14 -13.36 21.03 2.81
N ALA A 15 -13.20 19.70 2.90
CA ALA A 15 -14.02 18.91 3.80
C ALA A 15 -13.68 19.43 5.20
N PRO A 16 -14.68 19.82 6.01
CA PRO A 16 -14.41 20.47 7.28
C PRO A 16 -13.43 19.60 8.09
N ALA A 17 -12.37 20.24 8.59
CA ALA A 17 -11.43 19.58 9.49
C ALA A 17 -12.21 18.89 10.61
N GLY A 18 -12.02 17.58 10.75
CA GLY A 18 -12.77 16.75 11.69
C GLY A 18 -11.85 15.76 12.40
N GLU A 19 -12.29 15.24 13.53
CA GLU A 19 -11.54 14.27 14.32
C GLU A 19 -11.47 12.92 13.59
N ARG A 20 -10.24 12.45 13.37
CA ARG A 20 -9.95 11.23 12.61
C ARG A 20 -8.80 10.48 13.24
N TYR A 21 -8.80 9.16 13.05
CA TYR A 21 -7.64 8.33 13.26
C TYR A 21 -6.87 8.18 11.96
N LEU A 22 -5.55 8.38 12.03
CA LEU A 22 -4.61 8.12 10.94
C LEU A 22 -3.91 6.78 11.21
N LEU A 23 -3.88 5.94 10.19
CA LEU A 23 -3.12 4.71 10.13
C LEU A 23 -2.01 4.87 9.10
N LEU A 24 -0.79 4.54 9.52
CA LEU A 24 0.39 4.46 8.68
C LEU A 24 0.88 3.02 8.72
N ALA A 25 0.98 2.39 7.56
CA ALA A 25 1.56 1.06 7.40
C ALA A 25 2.71 1.17 6.39
N ASP A 26 3.91 0.79 6.79
CA ASP A 26 5.17 1.00 6.06
C ASP A 26 5.91 -0.33 5.97
N ILE A 27 6.40 -0.70 4.78
CA ILE A 27 7.00 -2.02 4.57
C ILE A 27 8.50 -1.92 4.88
N SER A 28 8.85 -2.34 6.09
CA SER A 28 10.23 -2.41 6.54
C SER A 28 11.10 -3.21 5.57
N GLY A 29 12.24 -2.63 5.18
CA GLY A 29 13.20 -3.24 4.26
C GLY A 29 12.99 -2.90 2.78
N TYR A 30 11.89 -2.22 2.43
CA TYR A 30 11.53 -1.86 1.06
C TYR A 30 12.65 -1.16 0.27
N THR A 31 13.20 -0.07 0.80
CA THR A 31 14.19 0.74 0.06
C THR A 31 15.43 -0.09 -0.33
N GLY A 32 15.92 -0.91 0.59
CA GLY A 32 17.09 -1.77 0.34
C GLY A 32 16.77 -2.88 -0.65
N PHE A 33 15.58 -3.46 -0.56
CA PHE A 33 15.10 -4.46 -1.51
C PHE A 33 15.03 -3.88 -2.93
N MET A 34 14.40 -2.72 -3.10
CA MET A 34 14.27 -2.06 -4.40
C MET A 34 15.61 -1.70 -5.01
N ALA A 35 16.53 -1.14 -4.22
CA ALA A 35 17.89 -0.86 -4.68
C ALA A 35 18.59 -2.14 -5.19
N GLY A 36 18.42 -3.27 -4.50
CA GLY A 36 18.96 -4.56 -4.94
C GLY A 36 18.35 -5.06 -6.26
N VAL A 37 17.03 -4.89 -6.42
CA VAL A 37 16.30 -5.25 -7.65
C VAL A 37 16.78 -4.40 -8.83
N GLU A 38 16.91 -3.08 -8.63
CA GLU A 38 17.40 -2.14 -9.65
C GLU A 38 18.85 -2.44 -10.06
N VAL A 39 19.72 -2.83 -9.11
CA VAL A 39 21.08 -3.26 -9.44
C VAL A 39 21.08 -4.55 -10.27
N ALA A 40 20.19 -5.49 -9.96
CA ALA A 40 20.13 -6.79 -10.64
C ALA A 40 19.45 -6.75 -12.02
N HIS A 41 18.48 -5.85 -12.21
CA HIS A 41 17.64 -5.80 -13.40
C HIS A 41 17.77 -4.51 -14.21
N GLY A 42 18.46 -3.51 -13.69
CA GLY A 42 18.47 -2.16 -14.24
C GLY A 42 17.10 -1.47 -14.08
N VAL A 43 17.00 -0.32 -14.72
CA VAL A 43 15.76 0.49 -14.80
C VAL A 43 15.09 0.39 -16.17
N ASP A 44 15.65 -0.42 -17.09
CA ASP A 44 15.08 -0.70 -18.40
C ASP A 44 14.25 -1.99 -18.34
N PHE A 45 12.94 -1.84 -18.45
CA PHE A 45 11.98 -2.96 -18.43
C PHE A 45 11.67 -3.53 -19.82
N SER A 46 12.48 -3.22 -20.84
CA SER A 46 12.32 -3.77 -22.19
C SER A 46 12.37 -5.31 -22.24
N GLY A 47 13.09 -5.92 -21.29
CA GLY A 47 13.17 -7.37 -21.09
C GLY A 47 12.03 -7.97 -20.25
N GLY A 48 11.06 -7.16 -19.81
CA GLY A 48 9.99 -7.54 -18.90
C GLY A 48 10.14 -6.92 -17.50
N ILE A 49 9.04 -6.93 -16.75
CA ILE A 49 8.99 -6.41 -15.37
C ILE A 49 9.57 -7.47 -14.43
N PRO A 50 10.59 -7.15 -13.61
CA PRO A 50 11.11 -8.11 -12.63
C PRO A 50 10.02 -8.59 -11.68
N ALA A 51 10.00 -9.89 -11.38
CA ALA A 51 8.98 -10.50 -10.51
C ALA A 51 8.82 -9.79 -9.15
N ALA A 52 9.90 -9.18 -8.65
CA ALA A 52 9.91 -8.36 -7.44
C ALA A 52 8.85 -7.25 -7.44
N TYR A 53 8.62 -6.55 -8.56
CA TYR A 53 7.62 -5.49 -8.64
C TYR A 53 6.20 -6.03 -8.55
N SER A 54 5.92 -7.17 -9.19
CA SER A 54 4.59 -7.82 -9.11
C SER A 54 4.31 -8.32 -7.70
N VAL A 55 5.32 -8.87 -7.03
CA VAL A 55 5.21 -9.29 -5.64
C VAL A 55 4.93 -8.10 -4.74
N LEU A 56 5.69 -7.01 -4.87
CA LEU A 56 5.49 -5.81 -4.09
C LEU A 56 4.07 -5.25 -4.27
N GLY A 57 3.58 -5.20 -5.52
CA GLY A 57 2.20 -4.81 -5.80
C GLY A 57 1.20 -5.66 -5.04
N ALA A 58 1.34 -6.99 -5.09
CA ALA A 58 0.47 -7.90 -4.35
C ALA A 58 0.56 -7.75 -2.82
N LEU A 59 1.74 -7.39 -2.29
CA LEU A 59 1.90 -7.08 -0.86
C LEU A 59 1.19 -5.78 -0.48
N LEU A 60 1.34 -4.73 -1.29
CA LEU A 60 0.63 -3.46 -1.09
C LEU A 60 -0.88 -3.63 -1.20
N ASP A 61 -1.36 -4.41 -2.16
CA ASP A 61 -2.78 -4.76 -2.29
C ASP A 61 -3.29 -5.45 -1.02
N ALA A 62 -2.51 -6.37 -0.44
CA ALA A 62 -2.88 -7.01 0.82
C ALA A 62 -2.98 -6.04 2.01
N VAL A 63 -2.15 -4.99 2.03
CA VAL A 63 -2.25 -3.91 3.04
C VAL A 63 -3.49 -3.06 2.80
N ILE A 64 -3.73 -2.65 1.55
CA ILE A 64 -4.89 -1.84 1.14
C ILE A 64 -6.21 -2.59 1.47
N ASP A 65 -6.35 -3.82 1.02
CA ASP A 65 -7.50 -4.69 1.32
C ASP A 65 -7.64 -4.95 2.82
N GLY A 66 -6.49 -5.00 3.52
CA GLY A 66 -6.42 -5.20 4.95
C GLY A 66 -7.00 -4.04 5.76
N VAL A 67 -6.86 -2.79 5.29
CA VAL A 67 -7.36 -1.59 5.97
C VAL A 67 -8.75 -1.16 5.51
N GLU A 68 -9.08 -1.37 4.23
CA GLU A 68 -10.39 -1.04 3.69
C GLU A 68 -11.48 -2.05 4.12
N PRO A 69 -12.75 -1.64 4.23
CA PRO A 69 -13.27 -0.28 4.07
C PRO A 69 -13.27 0.52 5.38
N ASP A 70 -12.69 0.01 6.46
CA ASP A 70 -12.78 0.63 7.79
C ASP A 70 -11.94 1.90 7.92
N PHE A 71 -10.78 1.89 7.29
CA PHE A 71 -9.98 3.08 7.00
C PHE A 71 -10.00 3.28 5.49
N ALA A 72 -10.30 4.50 5.04
CA ALA A 72 -10.18 4.84 3.63
C ALA A 72 -8.71 5.15 3.31
N VAL A 73 -8.16 4.56 2.24
CA VAL A 73 -6.81 4.93 1.78
C VAL A 73 -6.84 6.36 1.25
N VAL A 74 -6.00 7.22 1.84
CA VAL A 74 -5.90 8.64 1.47
C VAL A 74 -4.68 8.93 0.63
N LYS A 75 -3.62 8.11 0.74
CA LYS A 75 -2.39 8.26 -0.01
C LYS A 75 -1.58 6.96 -0.03
N LEU A 76 -0.84 6.77 -1.12
CA LEU A 76 0.26 5.82 -1.22
C LEU A 76 1.55 6.61 -1.48
N GLU A 77 2.64 6.25 -0.80
CA GLU A 77 3.96 6.84 -1.01
C GLU A 77 5.00 5.71 -1.00
N GLY A 78 5.43 5.26 -2.18
CA GLY A 78 6.30 4.09 -2.28
C GLY A 78 5.62 2.85 -1.70
N ASP A 79 6.14 2.37 -0.58
CA ASP A 79 5.65 1.23 0.18
C ASP A 79 4.75 1.60 1.37
N ALA A 80 4.58 2.89 1.65
CA ALA A 80 3.77 3.37 2.75
C ALA A 80 2.31 3.59 2.34
N VAL A 81 1.39 2.97 3.08
CA VAL A 81 -0.05 3.16 2.97
C VAL A 81 -0.54 4.10 4.08
N PHE A 82 -1.18 5.18 3.67
CA PHE A 82 -1.82 6.15 4.55
C PHE A 82 -3.32 5.94 4.46
N ALA A 83 -3.95 5.60 5.59
CA ALA A 83 -5.38 5.40 5.64
C ALA A 83 -6.00 6.17 6.82
N ALA A 84 -7.23 6.65 6.66
CA ALA A 84 -7.90 7.45 7.66
C ALA A 84 -9.34 7.00 7.89
N ALA A 85 -9.79 7.08 9.15
CA ALA A 85 -11.17 6.81 9.54
C ALA A 85 -11.71 7.94 10.41
N PRO A 86 -13.00 8.34 10.27
CA PRO A 86 -13.65 9.23 11.23
C PRO A 86 -13.56 8.67 12.65
N ALA A 87 -13.28 9.50 13.66
CA ALA A 87 -13.19 9.06 15.06
C ALA A 87 -14.47 8.34 15.51
N SER A 88 -15.63 8.89 15.15
CA SER A 88 -16.95 8.30 15.43
C SER A 88 -17.16 6.88 14.91
N ARG A 89 -16.36 6.42 13.94
CA ARG A 89 -16.40 5.04 13.44
C ARG A 89 -15.65 4.07 14.36
N LEU A 90 -14.57 4.52 15.01
CA LEU A 90 -13.63 3.68 15.76
C LEU A 90 -13.68 3.88 17.27
N ASP A 91 -14.25 4.98 17.75
CA ASP A 91 -14.41 5.26 19.17
C ASP A 91 -15.07 4.08 19.89
N SER A 92 -14.47 3.66 21.00
CA SER A 92 -14.89 2.49 21.78
C SER A 92 -14.82 1.13 21.03
N ARG A 93 -14.18 1.04 19.86
CA ARG A 93 -14.01 -0.20 19.08
C ARG A 93 -12.58 -0.73 19.04
N GLY A 94 -11.75 -0.40 20.05
CA GLY A 94 -10.32 -0.74 20.05
C GLY A 94 -9.99 -2.21 19.78
N VAL A 95 -10.80 -3.15 20.29
CA VAL A 95 -10.61 -4.59 20.02
C VAL A 95 -10.78 -4.91 18.54
N LEU A 96 -11.83 -4.40 17.88
CA LEU A 96 -12.07 -4.62 16.45
C LEU A 96 -10.96 -4.01 15.59
N VAL A 97 -10.45 -2.83 15.99
CA VAL A 97 -9.30 -2.21 15.32
C VAL A 97 -8.09 -3.12 15.40
N LEU A 98 -7.73 -3.62 16.59
CA LEU A 98 -6.59 -4.51 16.76
C LEU A 98 -6.74 -5.84 16.00
N GLU A 99 -7.94 -6.39 15.93
CA GLU A 99 -8.24 -7.59 15.14
C GLU A 99 -8.05 -7.34 13.63
N LYS A 100 -8.52 -6.19 13.13
CA LYS A 100 -8.33 -5.76 11.74
C LYS A 100 -6.84 -5.61 11.40
N LEU A 101 -6.07 -4.91 12.24
CA LEU A 101 -4.62 -4.76 12.05
C LEU A 101 -3.89 -6.11 12.07
N ARG A 102 -4.27 -7.01 12.98
CA ARG A 102 -3.70 -8.37 13.04
C ARG A 102 -4.05 -9.17 11.79
N SER A 103 -5.26 -9.04 11.27
CA SER A 103 -5.69 -9.70 10.04
C SER A 103 -4.92 -9.18 8.83
N MET A 104 -4.75 -7.86 8.70
CA MET A 104 -3.93 -7.22 7.68
C MET A 104 -2.49 -7.73 7.72
N TYR A 105 -1.85 -7.69 8.90
CA TYR A 105 -0.48 -8.20 9.06
C TYR A 105 -0.36 -9.67 8.64
N ARG A 106 -1.31 -10.53 9.05
CA ARG A 106 -1.31 -11.94 8.62
C ARG A 106 -1.45 -12.09 7.10
N ALA A 107 -2.35 -11.34 6.47
CA ALA A 107 -2.53 -11.37 5.02
C ALA A 107 -1.25 -10.96 4.28
N PHE A 108 -0.55 -9.94 4.79
CA PHE A 108 0.77 -9.53 4.29
C PHE A 108 1.79 -10.66 4.42
N ILE A 109 1.92 -11.27 5.60
CA ILE A 109 2.87 -12.38 5.83
C ILE A 109 2.58 -13.56 4.92
N ASP A 110 1.31 -13.94 4.78
CA ASP A 110 0.89 -15.02 3.90
C ASP A 110 1.18 -14.70 2.44
N GLY A 111 0.96 -13.45 2.01
CA GLY A 111 1.32 -12.94 0.69
C GLY A 111 2.82 -13.03 0.43
N ARG A 112 3.63 -12.56 1.39
CA ARG A 112 5.10 -12.59 1.33
C ARG A 112 5.62 -14.02 1.22
N THR A 113 5.09 -14.93 2.03
CA THR A 113 5.49 -16.34 2.00
C THR A 113 5.12 -17.02 0.69
N ARG A 114 3.96 -16.72 0.10
CA ARG A 114 3.57 -17.22 -1.23
C ARG A 114 4.42 -16.64 -2.35
N ALA A 115 4.92 -15.43 -2.17
CA ALA A 115 5.73 -14.72 -3.15
C ALA A 115 7.20 -15.17 -3.21
N ILE A 116 7.65 -15.97 -2.24
CA ILE A 116 8.97 -16.61 -2.29
C ILE A 116 8.98 -17.50 -3.56
N PRO A 117 9.89 -17.26 -4.53
CA PRO A 117 9.70 -17.74 -5.89
C PRO A 117 9.55 -19.26 -6.01
N ALA A 118 8.70 -19.67 -6.95
CA ALA A 118 8.78 -20.98 -7.58
C ALA A 118 10.02 -21.04 -8.51
N SER A 119 11.24 -21.00 -7.95
CA SER A 119 12.52 -21.47 -8.53
C SER A 119 12.97 -21.05 -9.96
N ASP A 120 12.24 -20.26 -10.73
CA ASP A 120 12.53 -20.01 -12.16
C ASP A 120 13.31 -18.72 -12.45
N HIS A 121 13.39 -17.79 -11.50
CA HIS A 121 14.15 -16.54 -11.67
C HIS A 121 15.57 -16.64 -11.09
N MET A 122 16.59 -16.41 -11.93
CA MET A 122 18.03 -16.53 -11.56
C MET A 122 18.64 -15.26 -10.93
N CYS A 123 17.85 -14.38 -10.30
CA CYS A 123 18.35 -13.20 -9.59
C CYS A 123 18.66 -13.52 -8.11
N THR A 124 19.66 -12.86 -7.53
CA THR A 124 19.91 -12.92 -6.07
C THR A 124 19.09 -11.89 -5.29
N ALA A 125 18.60 -10.84 -5.96
CA ALA A 125 17.86 -9.74 -5.32
C ALA A 125 16.41 -10.08 -5.01
N CYS A 126 15.67 -10.68 -5.95
CA CYS A 126 14.24 -10.91 -5.80
C CYS A 126 13.86 -11.88 -4.66
N PRO A 127 14.64 -12.93 -4.33
CA PRO A 127 14.40 -13.75 -3.15
C PRO A 127 14.45 -12.99 -1.82
N ALA A 128 15.07 -11.79 -1.78
CA ALA A 128 15.12 -10.98 -0.57
C ALA A 128 13.75 -10.41 -0.15
N VAL A 129 12.70 -10.59 -0.97
CA VAL A 129 11.32 -10.30 -0.56
C VAL A 129 10.90 -11.05 0.71
N ALA A 130 11.52 -12.20 0.98
CA ALA A 130 11.31 -12.96 2.20
C ALA A 130 11.64 -12.18 3.50
N TYR A 131 12.40 -11.08 3.39
CA TYR A 131 12.83 -10.25 4.51
C TYR A 131 12.07 -8.94 4.66
N LEU A 132 11.13 -8.61 3.74
CA LEU A 132 10.24 -7.46 3.92
C LEU A 132 9.29 -7.72 5.08
N ASP A 133 8.95 -6.72 5.90
CA ASP A 133 7.98 -6.88 7.01
C ASP A 133 7.03 -5.68 7.07
N LEU A 134 5.89 -5.83 7.74
CA LEU A 134 4.86 -4.79 7.88
C LEU A 134 4.68 -4.35 9.33
#